data_AF-A0A9R1V5M8-F1
#
_entry.id   AF-A0A9R1V5M8-F1
#
_cell.length_a   1.000
_cell.length_b   1.000
_cell.length_c   1.000
_cell.angle_alpha   90.00
_cell.angle_beta   90.00
_cell.angle_gamma   90.00
#
_symmetry.space_group_name_H-M   'P 1'
#
loop_
_entity.id
_entity.type
_entity.pdbx_description
1 polymer ?
#
loop_
_entity_poly.entity_id
_entity_poly.type
_entity_poly.pdbx_seq_one_letter_code
_entity_poly.pdbx_strand_id
1 'polypeptide(L)'
;MVVQTHVNDHLTGLFWADDTLKSNYNEFGDVLSFDATYQTNKYSMVLVLFNGVDHHKHYVTFTDGLLARDIANAYVWLFDECRKAFVNQPMMIIDVNVYNHYGIFNVHHKNLKVDGQQC
;
A
#
# COMPACT_ATOMS: atom_id res chain seq x y z
N MET A 1 14.01 -3.48 -0.42
CA MET A 1 13.23 -4.35 0.48
C MET A 1 13.53 -3.95 1.91
N VAL A 2 12.50 -3.78 2.74
CA VAL A 2 12.60 -3.43 4.16
C VAL A 2 11.81 -4.47 4.95
N VAL A 3 12.36 -4.93 6.07
CA VAL A 3 11.77 -5.97 6.93
C VAL A 3 11.50 -5.37 8.30
N GLN A 4 10.30 -5.61 8.84
CA GLN A 4 9.94 -5.30 10.21
C GLN A 4 9.66 -6.60 10.96
N THR A 5 10.25 -6.72 12.15
CA THR A 5 10.01 -7.82 13.08
C THR A 5 9.49 -7.31 14.41
N HIS A 6 8.75 -8.16 15.10
CA HIS A 6 8.40 -7.97 16.50
C HIS A 6 9.57 -8.34 17.43
N VAL A 7 9.45 -8.05 18.73
CA VAL A 7 10.50 -8.29 19.74
C VAL A 7 10.94 -9.76 19.86
N ASN A 8 10.13 -10.69 19.36
CA ASN A 8 10.38 -12.14 19.37
C ASN A 8 10.85 -12.66 17.99
N ASP A 9 11.33 -11.79 17.11
CA ASP A 9 11.80 -12.11 15.75
C ASP A 9 10.73 -12.63 14.77
N HIS A 10 9.45 -12.45 15.11
CA HIS A 10 8.38 -12.76 14.18
C HIS A 10 8.25 -11.64 13.14
N LEU A 11 8.19 -12.00 11.86
CA LEU A 11 7.94 -11.07 10.76
C LEU A 11 6.57 -10.39 10.96
N THR A 12 6.56 -9.06 11.04
CA THR A 12 5.33 -8.26 11.14
C THR A 12 5.04 -7.47 9.88
N GLY A 13 6.09 -7.12 9.13
CA GLY A 13 6.00 -6.28 7.95
C GLY A 13 7.10 -6.60 6.94
N LEU A 14 6.75 -6.64 5.67
CA LEU A 14 7.69 -6.64 4.55
C LEU A 14 7.27 -5.53 3.59
N PHE A 15 8.22 -4.75 3.11
CA PHE A 15 7.99 -3.72 2.10
C PHE A 15 8.99 -3.87 0.96
N TRP A 16 8.55 -3.79 -0.28
CA TRP A 16 9.45 -3.84 -1.44
C TRP A 16 9.07 -2.82 -2.52
N ALA A 17 10.06 -2.01 -2.87
CA ALA A 17 10.07 -1.15 -4.04
C ALA A 17 11.43 -1.33 -4.73
N ASP A 18 11.44 -2.01 -5.87
CA ASP A 18 12.62 -2.08 -6.73
C ASP A 18 12.76 -0.81 -7.58
N ASP A 19 13.84 -0.71 -8.36
CA ASP A 19 14.11 0.50 -9.13
C ASP A 19 13.13 0.70 -10.30
N THR A 20 12.57 -0.38 -10.86
CA THR A 20 11.54 -0.31 -11.90
C THR A 20 10.22 0.21 -11.33
N LEU A 21 9.81 -0.34 -10.18
CA LEU A 21 8.64 0.07 -9.42
C LEU A 21 8.73 1.55 -8.99
N LYS A 22 9.91 2.01 -8.55
CA LYS A 22 10.17 3.44 -8.28
C LYS A 22 10.13 4.32 -9.53
N SER A 23 10.67 3.84 -10.65
CA SER A 23 10.60 4.56 -11.92
C SER A 23 9.16 4.74 -12.37
N ASN A 24 8.34 3.69 -12.26
CA ASN A 24 6.92 3.74 -12.55
C ASN A 24 6.19 4.76 -11.68
N TYR A 25 6.47 4.78 -10.37
CA TYR A 25 5.88 5.78 -9.48
C TYR A 25 6.32 7.20 -9.83
N ASN A 26 7.58 7.39 -10.24
CA ASN A 26 8.06 8.72 -10.63
C ASN A 26 7.37 9.25 -11.89
N GLU A 27 6.93 8.38 -12.80
CA GLU A 27 6.23 8.77 -14.03
C GLU A 27 4.71 8.88 -13.84
N PHE A 28 4.10 7.99 -13.03
CA PHE A 28 2.64 7.83 -12.96
C PHE A 28 2.05 8.02 -11.54
N GLY A 29 2.86 8.40 -10.55
CA GLY A 29 2.47 8.47 -9.13
C GLY A 29 1.58 9.65 -8.72
N ASP A 30 1.01 10.39 -9.66
CA ASP A 30 0.07 11.48 -9.37
C ASP A 30 -1.20 10.97 -8.66
N VAL A 31 -1.66 9.79 -9.07
CA VAL A 31 -2.80 9.07 -8.48
C VAL A 31 -2.31 7.72 -7.97
N LEU A 32 -2.41 7.53 -6.67
CA LEU A 32 -2.04 6.28 -5.99
C LEU A 32 -3.30 5.56 -5.54
N SER A 33 -3.52 4.37 -6.04
CA SER A 33 -4.48 3.43 -5.50
C SER A 33 -3.75 2.46 -4.57
N PHE A 34 -4.41 2.01 -3.51
CA PHE A 34 -3.97 0.82 -2.80
C PHE A 34 -5.13 -0.14 -2.54
N ASP A 35 -4.81 -1.42 -2.49
CA ASP A 35 -5.74 -2.51 -2.21
C ASP A 35 -5.09 -3.48 -1.24
N ALA A 36 -5.85 -3.92 -0.24
CA ALA A 36 -5.41 -4.88 0.77
C ALA A 36 -6.19 -6.18 0.60
N THR A 37 -5.48 -7.24 0.19
CA THR A 37 -6.06 -8.57 0.00
C THR A 37 -5.66 -9.51 1.11
N TYR A 38 -6.66 -10.17 1.70
CA TYR A 38 -6.48 -11.11 2.80
C TYR A 38 -6.24 -12.53 2.29
N GLN A 39 -5.45 -13.30 3.03
CA GLN A 39 -5.25 -14.74 2.83
C GLN A 39 -4.76 -15.15 1.43
N THR A 40 -4.07 -14.25 0.73
CA THR A 40 -3.56 -14.50 -0.63
C THR A 40 -2.24 -15.27 -0.67
N ASN A 41 -1.60 -15.48 0.49
CA ASN A 41 -0.31 -16.17 0.61
C ASN A 41 -0.35 -17.28 1.67
N LYS A 42 0.59 -18.23 1.57
CA LYS A 42 0.74 -19.39 2.48
C LYS A 42 0.99 -19.04 3.95
N TYR A 43 1.25 -17.77 4.24
CA TYR A 43 1.51 -17.26 5.59
C TYR A 43 0.29 -16.56 6.19
N SER A 44 -0.84 -16.51 5.46
CA SER A 44 -2.06 -15.82 5.87
C SER A 44 -1.84 -14.33 6.21
N MET A 45 -0.83 -13.71 5.61
CA MET A 45 -0.55 -12.29 5.76
C MET A 45 -1.42 -11.47 4.81
N VAL A 46 -1.63 -10.20 5.12
CA VAL A 46 -2.29 -9.22 4.25
C VAL A 46 -1.30 -8.77 3.19
N LEU A 47 -1.67 -8.89 1.92
CA LEU A 47 -0.91 -8.32 0.80
C LEU A 47 -1.50 -6.96 0.47
N VAL A 48 -0.68 -5.92 0.57
CA VAL A 48 -1.06 -4.55 0.24
C VAL A 48 -0.33 -4.16 -1.05
N LEU A 49 -1.09 -3.91 -2.11
CA LEU A 49 -0.58 -3.49 -3.41
C LEU A 49 -0.74 -1.97 -3.53
N PHE A 50 0.29 -1.29 -4.03
CA PHE A 50 0.22 0.12 -4.38
C PHE A 50 0.37 0.27 -5.89
N ASN A 51 -0.63 0.88 -6.52
CA ASN A 51 -0.74 0.92 -7.96
C ASN A 51 -1.27 2.26 -8.48
N GLY A 52 -1.12 2.46 -9.78
CA GLY A 52 -1.73 3.56 -10.50
C GLY A 52 -2.12 3.12 -11.91
N VAL A 53 -2.24 4.11 -12.79
CA VAL A 53 -2.57 3.90 -14.21
C VAL A 53 -1.59 4.66 -15.08
N ASP A 54 -1.11 4.03 -16.15
CA ASP A 54 -0.29 4.72 -17.14
C ASP A 54 -1.13 5.56 -18.13
N HIS A 55 -0.45 6.25 -19.05
CA HIS A 55 -1.09 7.02 -20.12
C HIS A 55 -1.96 6.18 -21.07
N HIS A 56 -1.76 4.86 -21.11
CA HIS A 56 -2.52 3.91 -21.90
C HIS A 56 -3.65 3.24 -21.11
N LYS A 57 -3.88 3.67 -19.86
CA LYS A 57 -4.89 3.12 -18.93
C LYS A 57 -4.60 1.68 -18.52
N HIS A 58 -3.34 1.26 -18.58
CA HIS A 58 -2.91 -0.01 -18.01
C HIS A 58 -2.65 0.13 -16.52
N TYR A 59 -2.87 -0.96 -15.81
CA TYR A 59 -2.53 -1.08 -14.40
C TYR A 59 -1.00 -1.11 -14.23
N VAL A 60 -0.48 -0.26 -13.34
CA VAL A 60 0.95 -0.21 -13.04
C VAL A 60 1.17 -0.31 -11.54
N THR A 61 2.00 -1.28 -11.14
CA THR A 61 2.43 -1.43 -9.74
C THR A 61 3.59 -0.49 -9.43
N PHE A 62 3.56 0.11 -8.24
CA PHE A 62 4.56 1.04 -7.74
C PHE A 62 5.37 0.50 -6.56
N THR A 63 4.75 -0.33 -5.72
CA THR A 63 5.38 -1.01 -4.58
C THR A 63 4.34 -1.90 -3.97
N ASP A 64 4.77 -2.84 -3.14
CA ASP A 64 3.83 -3.63 -2.38
C ASP A 64 4.39 -3.91 -0.97
N GLY A 65 3.54 -4.47 -0.12
CA GLY A 65 3.92 -4.90 1.21
C GLY A 65 3.14 -6.11 1.71
N LEU A 66 3.72 -6.82 2.68
CA LEU A 66 3.05 -7.87 3.44
C LEU A 66 2.95 -7.45 4.90
N LEU A 67 1.75 -7.51 5.47
CA LEU A 67 1.50 -7.21 6.88
C LEU A 67 1.00 -8.46 7.58
N ALA A 68 1.55 -8.76 8.76
CA ALA A 68 1.11 -9.90 9.56
C ALA A 68 -0.31 -9.72 10.12
N ARG A 69 -0.76 -8.47 10.27
CA ARG A 69 -2.06 -8.12 10.83
C ARG A 69 -2.62 -6.90 10.12
N ASP A 70 -3.93 -6.92 9.94
CA ASP A 70 -4.73 -5.81 9.44
C ASP A 70 -5.06 -4.85 10.58
N ILE A 71 -4.09 -4.02 10.95
CA ILE A 71 -4.24 -3.03 12.03
C ILE A 71 -3.62 -1.70 11.60
N ALA A 72 -4.21 -0.59 12.08
CA ALA A 72 -3.77 0.76 11.70
C ALA A 72 -2.26 0.97 11.84
N ASN A 73 -1.64 0.51 12.93
CA ASN A 73 -0.20 0.66 13.16
C ASN A 73 0.66 -0.03 12.08
N ALA A 74 0.20 -1.14 11.51
CA ALA A 74 0.90 -1.86 10.47
C ALA A 74 0.86 -1.07 9.14
N TYR A 75 -0.28 -0.47 8.82
CA TYR A 75 -0.39 0.44 7.67
C TYR A 75 0.41 1.72 7.86
N VAL A 76 0.39 2.34 9.05
CA VAL A 76 1.20 3.54 9.33
C VAL A 76 2.67 3.26 9.05
N TRP A 77 3.20 2.11 9.50
CA TRP A 77 4.56 1.70 9.17
C TRP A 77 4.76 1.54 7.66
N LEU A 78 3.86 0.84 6.98
CA LEU A 78 3.95 0.58 5.54
C LEU A 78 3.93 1.88 4.71
N PHE A 79 3.04 2.81 5.04
CA PHE A 79 2.95 4.12 4.41
C PHE A 79 4.20 4.98 4.69
N ASP A 80 4.81 4.87 5.87
CA ASP A 80 6.07 5.57 6.15
C ASP A 80 7.24 4.99 5.34
N GLU A 81 7.32 3.67 5.15
CA GLU A 81 8.32 3.05 4.27
C GLU A 81 8.10 3.43 2.79
N CYS A 82 6.85 3.45 2.35
CA CYS A 82 6.45 3.96 1.04
C CYS A 82 6.92 5.43 0.84
N ARG A 83 6.64 6.30 1.81
CA ARG A 83 7.07 7.71 1.81
C ARG A 83 8.60 7.87 1.78
N LYS A 84 9.35 6.97 2.43
CA LYS A 84 10.82 6.98 2.37
C LYS A 84 11.36 6.51 1.02
N ALA A 85 10.64 5.60 0.37
CA ALA A 85 11.06 5.01 -0.91
C ALA A 85 10.84 5.95 -2.11
N PHE A 86 9.85 6.84 -2.03
CA PHE A 86 9.47 7.73 -3.13
C PHE A 86 9.74 9.19 -2.83
N VAL A 87 10.24 9.92 -3.83
CA VAL A 87 10.62 11.34 -3.70
C VAL A 87 9.38 12.24 -3.56
N ASN A 88 8.31 11.90 -4.28
CA ASN A 88 7.10 12.71 -4.37
C ASN A 88 5.93 12.06 -3.62
N GLN A 89 5.11 12.90 -2.98
CA GLN A 89 3.85 12.44 -2.41
C GLN A 89 2.76 12.45 -3.48
N PRO A 90 1.86 11.46 -3.50
CA PRO A 90 0.79 11.41 -4.48
C PRO A 90 -0.18 12.58 -4.26
N MET A 91 -0.80 13.07 -5.34
CA MET A 91 -1.81 14.13 -5.23
C MET A 91 -3.16 13.61 -4.74
N MET A 92 -3.47 12.37 -5.07
CA MET A 92 -4.71 11.69 -4.71
C MET A 92 -4.42 10.26 -4.30
N ILE A 93 -5.06 9.82 -3.21
CA ILE A 93 -5.04 8.43 -2.79
C ILE A 93 -6.44 7.84 -2.93
N ILE A 94 -6.54 6.70 -3.61
CA ILE A 94 -7.77 5.94 -3.76
C ILE A 94 -7.62 4.65 -2.94
N ASP A 95 -8.51 4.47 -1.98
CA ASP A 95 -8.64 3.22 -1.26
C ASP A 95 -9.71 2.38 -1.95
N VAL A 96 -9.31 1.22 -2.45
CA VAL A 96 -10.22 0.24 -3.05
C VAL A 96 -10.54 -0.78 -1.97
N ASN A 97 -11.67 -0.60 -1.30
CA ASN A 97 -12.06 -1.47 -0.21
C ASN A 97 -13.13 -2.46 -0.68
N VAL A 98 -12.82 -3.76 -0.67
CA VAL A 98 -13.77 -4.83 -1.05
C VAL A 98 -14.55 -5.30 0.18
N TYR A 99 -15.32 -4.41 0.80
CA TYR A 99 -16.32 -4.86 1.77
C TYR A 99 -17.54 -5.40 1.02
N ASN A 100 -17.88 -6.67 1.23
CA ASN A 100 -19.15 -7.30 0.80
C ASN A 100 -19.43 -7.39 -0.72
N HIS A 101 -18.47 -7.81 -1.55
CA HIS A 101 -18.66 -8.05 -3.01
C HIS A 101 -19.00 -6.84 -3.89
N TYR A 102 -19.14 -5.63 -3.32
CA TYR A 102 -19.27 -4.39 -4.06
C TYR A 102 -18.03 -3.55 -3.74
N GLY A 103 -17.08 -3.44 -4.68
CA GLY A 103 -15.90 -2.60 -4.47
C GLY A 103 -16.33 -1.16 -4.21
N ILE A 104 -16.03 -0.63 -3.02
CA ILE A 104 -16.26 0.77 -2.67
C ILE A 104 -14.95 1.51 -2.89
N PHE A 105 -14.97 2.52 -3.76
CA PHE A 105 -13.83 3.40 -4.02
C PHE A 105 -13.93 4.62 -3.11
N ASN A 106 -13.03 4.74 -2.14
CA ASN A 106 -12.92 5.96 -1.33
C ASN A 106 -11.80 6.83 -1.91
N VAL A 107 -12.15 8.05 -2.32
CA VAL A 107 -11.19 9.02 -2.85
C VAL A 107 -10.79 9.99 -1.74
N HIS A 108 -9.51 9.95 -1.38
CA HIS A 108 -8.92 10.85 -0.40
C HIS A 108 -8.04 11.87 -1.12
N HIS A 109 -8.49 13.13 -1.12
CA HIS A 109 -7.63 14.26 -1.50
C HIS A 109 -6.68 14.59 -0.35
N LYS A 110 -5.42 14.94 -0.66
CA LYS A 110 -4.35 15.34 0.27
C LYS A 110 -4.89 15.81 1.63
N ASN A 111 -4.96 14.86 2.58
CA ASN A 111 -5.22 14.98 4.03
C ASN A 111 -5.71 13.62 4.59
N LEU A 112 -5.02 12.51 4.29
CA LEU A 112 -5.23 11.27 5.03
C LEU A 112 -4.72 11.48 6.46
N LYS A 113 -5.61 11.90 7.35
CA LYS A 113 -5.44 11.61 8.76
C LYS A 113 -5.76 10.13 8.91
N VAL A 114 -4.75 9.34 9.28
CA VAL A 114 -4.97 7.97 9.76
C VAL A 114 -5.58 8.10 11.16
N ASP A 115 -6.82 8.61 11.23
CA ASP A 115 -7.60 8.60 12.44
C ASP A 115 -8.13 7.18 12.60
N GLY A 116 -7.84 6.55 13.74
CA GLY A 116 -8.01 5.13 14.01
C GLY A 116 -9.44 4.61 13.97
N GLN A 117 -10.06 4.61 12.79
CA GLN A 117 -11.23 3.81 12.49
C GLN A 117 -10.76 2.51 11.83
N GLN A 118 -10.74 1.51 12.70
CA GLN A 118 -10.99 0.08 12.46
C GLN A 118 -11.30 -0.28 11.00
N CYS A 119 -10.31 -0.89 10.34
CA CYS A 119 -10.52 -1.83 9.23
C CYS A 119 -11.27 -3.07 9.75
#